data_AF-A0A9P7FHG2-F1
#
_entry.id   AF-A0A9P7FHG2-F1
#
_cell.length_a   1.000
_cell.length_b   1.000
_cell.length_c   1.000
_cell.angle_alpha   90.00
_cell.angle_beta   90.00
_cell.angle_gamma   90.00
#
_symmetry.space_group_name_H-M   'P 1'
#
loop_
_entity.id
_entity.type
_entity.pdbx_description
1 polymer ?
#
loop_
_entity_poly.entity_id
_entity_poly.type
_entity_poly.pdbx_seq_one_letter_code
_entity_poly.pdbx_strand_id
1 'polypeptide(L)'
;MTTIEDGFRAFTSPIHSTVPAHQSRAQNNEADTEKTLVTIGGTYQINNNGEPVATGAAWYGPDDDRNIAFQLPNDLATPEAGELAAILETARTAPKNARMELSIKTLKIIKLLTKDAPRLEQLGWIQAPNAKLIKAIMAELHERSATTTLQAWGTNTPKRNIDETEHLISNNTENPKTYNIHTKVKDEFNTSGLLMSRGTQRLFYKGIGRINHGYHKRRLTRMALAMTHHTVREISLETPSEAQIWKSIRNKDIPRGIRGFLWKNLHGAYRLGEFWQNIPNYEHRGTCRLCGGIESMEHILVECEDSPARKLIWELAEKLWCRREDAWPNIRFGTILGCNLAHFTDTKKKRLEGKSRLFSILTYESAHLIWKLRCERVIKFNNEEDKFHSKNKICNRWISIINRRLKYNKLLTNASRYGEKALRESLVLRTWSGVLLDEDDLPDNWIRTAGVLVGISASRSVMGSFGYLRGKESHTAKHGVHKAFPLGN
;
A
#
# COMPACT_ATOMS: atom_id res chain seq x y z
N MET A 1 4.74 22.76 -37.50
CA MET A 1 5.61 21.74 -38.11
C MET A 1 5.74 20.60 -37.11
N THR A 2 5.15 19.45 -37.42
CA THR A 2 5.30 18.22 -36.63
C THR A 2 6.70 17.67 -36.84
N THR A 3 7.45 17.47 -35.77
CA THR A 3 8.78 16.86 -35.83
C THR A 3 8.64 15.34 -35.97
N ILE A 4 9.66 14.64 -36.50
CA ILE A 4 9.65 13.16 -36.56
C ILE A 4 9.42 12.54 -35.17
N GLU A 5 9.87 13.22 -34.12
CA GLU A 5 9.70 12.83 -32.72
C GLU A 5 8.23 12.83 -32.26
N ASP A 6 7.36 13.59 -32.94
CA ASP A 6 5.91 13.66 -32.67
C ASP A 6 5.12 12.52 -33.33
N GLY A 7 5.78 11.71 -34.18
CA GLY A 7 5.15 10.62 -34.94
C GLY A 7 5.13 9.26 -34.23
N PHE A 8 6.03 9.01 -33.27
CA PHE A 8 6.18 7.69 -32.65
C PHE A 8 5.39 7.55 -31.36
N ARG A 9 4.43 6.61 -31.33
CA ARG A 9 3.63 6.29 -30.14
C ARG A 9 3.77 4.83 -29.74
N ALA A 10 3.83 4.58 -28.44
CA ALA A 10 3.77 3.26 -27.82
C ALA A 10 2.35 2.95 -27.34
N PHE A 11 2.00 1.67 -27.18
CA PHE A 11 0.68 1.23 -26.69
C PHE A 11 -0.48 1.68 -27.58
N THR A 12 -0.25 1.75 -28.90
CA THR A 12 -1.28 2.07 -29.88
C THR A 12 -2.26 0.90 -30.03
N SER A 13 -3.49 1.22 -30.42
CA SER A 13 -4.46 0.21 -30.84
C SER A 13 -4.32 -0.02 -32.35
N PRO A 14 -4.53 -1.25 -32.86
CA PRO A 14 -4.39 -1.55 -34.29
C PRO A 14 -5.46 -0.88 -35.17
N ILE A 15 -6.50 -0.28 -34.56
CA ILE A 15 -7.54 0.45 -35.26
C ILE A 15 -7.02 1.87 -35.52
N HIS A 16 -6.67 2.14 -36.77
CA HIS A 16 -6.34 3.48 -37.26
C HIS A 16 -7.44 3.92 -38.23
N SER A 17 -8.10 5.05 -37.93
CA SER A 17 -8.97 5.69 -38.92
C SER A 17 -8.10 6.21 -40.06
N THR A 18 -8.45 5.84 -41.30
CA THR A 18 -7.91 6.46 -42.51
C THR A 18 -8.67 7.74 -42.89
N VAL A 19 -9.78 8.01 -42.20
CA VAL A 19 -10.60 9.20 -42.39
C VAL A 19 -10.10 10.30 -41.44
N PRO A 20 -9.79 11.50 -41.96
CA PRO A 20 -9.39 12.62 -41.12
C PRO A 20 -10.55 13.12 -40.27
N ALA A 21 -10.23 13.64 -39.08
CA ALA A 21 -11.23 14.27 -38.21
C ALA A 21 -11.81 15.53 -38.87
N HIS A 22 -13.14 15.60 -38.93
CA HIS A 22 -13.85 16.74 -39.49
C HIS A 22 -14.79 17.37 -38.46
N GLN A 23 -14.76 18.70 -38.39
CA GLN A 23 -15.78 19.46 -37.66
C GLN A 23 -17.09 19.44 -38.44
N SER A 24 -18.21 19.39 -37.70
CA SER A 24 -19.55 19.43 -38.26
C SER A 24 -19.78 20.74 -39.01
N ARG A 25 -20.08 20.66 -40.30
CA ARG A 25 -20.25 21.84 -41.17
C ARG A 25 -21.47 22.66 -40.70
N ALA A 26 -21.30 23.95 -40.45
CA ALA A 26 -22.43 24.84 -40.22
C ALA A 26 -23.22 24.98 -41.53
N GLN A 27 -24.48 24.54 -41.54
CA GLN A 27 -25.26 24.54 -42.78
C GLN A 27 -25.79 25.93 -43.19
N ASN A 28 -25.75 26.95 -42.32
CA ASN A 28 -26.16 28.32 -42.66
C ASN A 28 -25.36 29.36 -41.85
N ASN A 29 -25.06 30.52 -42.47
CA ASN A 29 -24.37 31.67 -41.85
C ASN A 29 -25.23 32.43 -40.80
N GLU A 30 -26.39 31.91 -40.41
CA GLU A 30 -27.30 32.52 -39.42
C GLU A 30 -27.19 31.89 -38.01
N ALA A 31 -26.13 31.12 -37.73
CA ALA A 31 -26.01 30.33 -36.51
C ALA A 31 -25.45 31.09 -35.28
N ASP A 32 -25.62 32.42 -35.19
CA ASP A 32 -25.02 33.20 -34.09
C ASP A 32 -26.01 33.61 -32.97
N THR A 33 -27.29 33.22 -33.05
CA THR A 33 -28.32 33.66 -32.09
C THR A 33 -28.74 32.62 -31.05
N GLU A 34 -28.63 31.31 -31.31
CA GLU A 34 -29.11 30.29 -30.35
C GLU A 34 -27.98 29.85 -29.39
N LYS A 35 -28.09 30.27 -28.13
CA LYS A 35 -27.13 29.96 -27.06
C LYS A 35 -27.71 28.91 -26.12
N THR A 36 -27.08 27.75 -26.03
CA THR A 36 -27.45 26.71 -25.06
C THR A 36 -26.72 26.96 -23.73
N LEU A 37 -27.46 27.34 -22.70
CA LEU A 37 -26.95 27.51 -21.33
C LEU A 37 -27.27 26.25 -20.53
N VAL A 38 -26.26 25.63 -19.92
CA VAL A 38 -26.46 24.41 -19.12
C VAL A 38 -25.72 24.51 -17.80
N THR A 39 -26.39 24.15 -16.71
CA THR A 39 -25.78 24.02 -15.38
C THR A 39 -25.53 22.56 -15.09
N ILE A 40 -24.26 22.18 -14.88
CA ILE A 40 -23.84 20.80 -14.66
C ILE A 40 -23.45 20.62 -13.19
N GLY A 41 -23.95 19.55 -12.59
CA GLY A 41 -23.58 19.15 -11.24
C GLY A 41 -23.39 17.63 -11.12
N GLY A 42 -22.80 17.23 -10.01
CA GLY A 42 -22.70 15.83 -9.65
C GLY A 42 -22.26 15.63 -8.20
N THR A 43 -22.43 14.41 -7.73
CA THR A 43 -22.09 13.98 -6.37
C THR A 43 -21.42 12.62 -6.42
N TYR A 44 -20.59 12.36 -5.41
CA TYR A 44 -19.97 11.07 -5.16
C TYR A 44 -20.05 10.76 -3.68
N GLN A 45 -20.52 9.56 -3.36
CA GLN A 45 -20.62 9.08 -1.98
C GLN A 45 -20.41 7.57 -1.91
N ILE A 46 -20.10 7.07 -0.72
CA ILE A 46 -20.10 5.64 -0.44
C ILE A 46 -21.41 5.35 0.30
N ASN A 47 -22.24 4.46 -0.24
CA ASN A 47 -23.52 4.12 0.36
C ASN A 47 -23.33 3.27 1.64
N ASN A 48 -24.43 2.99 2.36
CA ASN A 48 -24.41 2.19 3.59
C ASN A 48 -23.85 0.77 3.40
N ASN A 49 -23.84 0.26 2.17
CA ASN A 49 -23.31 -1.05 1.82
C ASN A 49 -21.81 -1.01 1.46
N GLY A 50 -21.18 0.16 1.52
CA GLY A 50 -19.76 0.35 1.17
C GLY A 50 -19.51 0.47 -0.33
N GLU A 51 -20.55 0.62 -1.15
CA GLU A 51 -20.42 0.75 -2.60
C GLU A 51 -20.30 2.21 -3.03
N PRO A 52 -19.43 2.52 -4.02
CA PRO A 52 -19.32 3.86 -4.57
C PRO A 52 -20.55 4.19 -5.43
N VAL A 53 -21.14 5.35 -5.19
CA VAL A 53 -22.26 5.90 -5.94
C VAL A 53 -21.84 7.25 -6.53
N ALA A 54 -22.03 7.42 -7.84
CA ALA A 54 -21.80 8.69 -8.53
C ALA A 54 -23.05 9.09 -9.32
N THR A 55 -23.53 10.31 -9.07
CA THR A 55 -24.72 10.88 -9.71
C THR A 55 -24.32 12.14 -10.48
N GLY A 56 -24.85 12.31 -11.69
CA GLY A 56 -24.67 13.50 -12.51
C GLY A 56 -26.00 14.11 -12.90
N ALA A 57 -26.03 15.43 -13.14
CA ALA A 57 -27.20 16.13 -13.65
C ALA A 57 -26.83 17.28 -14.60
N ALA A 58 -27.73 17.55 -15.55
CA ALA A 58 -27.66 18.66 -16.49
C ALA A 58 -28.97 19.48 -16.49
N TRP A 59 -28.82 20.71 -15.98
CA TRP A 59 -29.73 21.86 -15.88
C TRP A 59 -29.94 22.69 -17.16
N TYR A 60 -30.99 22.58 -17.97
CA TYR A 60 -31.21 23.44 -19.15
C TYR A 60 -32.12 24.65 -18.89
N GLY A 61 -33.11 24.48 -18.00
CA GLY A 61 -34.09 25.53 -17.71
C GLY A 61 -35.37 24.96 -17.11
N PRO A 62 -36.29 25.82 -16.63
CA PRO A 62 -37.61 25.35 -16.19
C PRO A 62 -38.36 24.70 -17.36
N ASP A 63 -39.01 23.56 -17.10
CA ASP A 63 -39.84 22.82 -18.06
C ASP A 63 -39.13 22.40 -19.37
N ASP A 64 -37.79 22.33 -19.37
CA ASP A 64 -37.02 21.83 -20.50
C ASP A 64 -36.90 20.29 -20.43
N ASP A 65 -37.40 19.60 -21.46
CA ASP A 65 -37.39 18.14 -21.56
C ASP A 65 -35.97 17.53 -21.58
N ARG A 66 -34.93 18.33 -21.82
CA ARG A 66 -33.53 17.90 -21.79
C ARG A 66 -32.95 17.86 -20.38
N ASN A 67 -33.65 18.39 -19.38
CA ASN A 67 -33.24 18.26 -17.98
C ASN A 67 -33.09 16.80 -17.60
N ILE A 68 -31.91 16.43 -17.14
CA ILE A 68 -31.60 15.02 -16.87
C ILE A 68 -30.77 14.88 -15.60
N ALA A 69 -31.05 13.82 -14.84
CA ALA A 69 -30.20 13.32 -13.78
C ALA A 69 -30.13 11.81 -13.86
N PHE A 70 -28.96 11.26 -13.56
CA PHE A 70 -28.75 9.82 -13.62
C PHE A 70 -27.65 9.36 -12.68
N GLN A 71 -27.75 8.09 -12.27
CA GLN A 71 -26.73 7.41 -11.50
C GLN A 71 -25.87 6.55 -12.43
N LEU A 72 -24.57 6.64 -12.28
CA LEU A 72 -23.62 5.80 -13.00
C LEU A 72 -23.52 4.41 -12.36
N PRO A 73 -23.25 3.36 -13.18
CA PRO A 73 -22.87 2.06 -12.68
C PRO A 73 -21.69 2.10 -11.70
N ASN A 74 -21.68 1.20 -10.70
CA ASN A 74 -20.69 1.16 -9.62
C ASN A 74 -19.24 1.04 -10.13
N ASP A 75 -19.00 0.43 -11.29
CA ASP A 75 -17.67 0.29 -11.90
C ASP A 75 -17.13 1.60 -12.49
N LEU A 76 -18.01 2.55 -12.78
CA LEU A 76 -17.67 3.89 -13.26
C LEU A 76 -17.75 4.96 -12.17
N ALA A 77 -18.29 4.63 -11.00
CA ALA A 77 -18.51 5.57 -9.91
C ALA A 77 -17.19 6.04 -9.27
N THR A 78 -16.76 7.25 -9.64
CA THR A 78 -15.60 7.95 -9.07
C THR A 78 -15.94 9.42 -8.76
N PRO A 79 -15.13 10.13 -7.96
CA PRO A 79 -15.46 11.48 -7.46
C PRO A 79 -15.86 12.52 -8.52
N GLU A 80 -15.37 12.41 -9.76
CA GLU A 80 -15.71 13.33 -10.85
C GLU A 80 -16.56 12.69 -11.97
N ALA A 81 -16.90 11.40 -11.86
CA ALA A 81 -17.53 10.67 -12.96
C ALA A 81 -18.93 11.18 -13.30
N GLY A 82 -19.75 11.52 -12.30
CA GLY A 82 -21.11 12.01 -12.50
C GLY A 82 -21.17 13.30 -13.32
N GLU A 83 -20.37 14.30 -12.95
CA GLU A 83 -20.26 15.55 -13.71
C GLU A 83 -19.71 15.32 -15.13
N LEU A 84 -18.64 14.53 -15.27
CA LEU A 84 -18.08 14.22 -16.59
C LEU A 84 -19.10 13.53 -17.50
N ALA A 85 -19.91 12.62 -16.94
CA ALA A 85 -20.97 11.96 -17.68
C ALA A 85 -22.08 12.93 -18.10
N ALA A 86 -22.49 13.85 -17.23
CA ALA A 86 -23.45 14.89 -17.57
C ALA A 86 -22.93 15.81 -18.69
N ILE A 87 -21.66 16.20 -18.64
CA ILE A 87 -21.01 16.96 -19.73
C ILE A 87 -21.05 16.18 -21.05
N LEU A 88 -20.75 14.88 -21.01
CA LEU A 88 -20.76 14.04 -22.21
C LEU A 88 -22.16 13.97 -22.84
N GLU A 89 -23.19 13.75 -22.03
CA GLU A 89 -24.57 13.72 -22.53
C GLU A 89 -25.00 15.09 -23.07
N THR A 90 -24.67 16.18 -22.39
CA THR A 90 -24.93 17.53 -22.90
C THR A 90 -24.21 17.81 -24.22
N ALA A 91 -22.95 17.39 -24.37
CA ALA A 91 -22.20 17.59 -25.60
C ALA A 91 -22.81 16.82 -26.80
N ARG A 92 -23.50 15.71 -26.55
CA ARG A 92 -24.18 14.88 -27.55
C ARG A 92 -25.55 15.43 -27.95
N THR A 93 -26.32 15.92 -27.00
CA THR A 93 -27.69 16.37 -27.24
C THR A 93 -27.75 17.82 -27.73
N ALA A 94 -26.79 18.66 -27.36
CA ALA A 94 -26.76 20.05 -27.80
C ALA A 94 -26.41 20.17 -29.30
N PRO A 95 -27.09 21.05 -30.07
CA PRO A 95 -26.80 21.26 -31.49
C PRO A 95 -25.33 21.62 -31.73
N LYS A 96 -24.63 20.93 -32.65
CA LYS A 96 -23.17 21.05 -32.86
C LYS A 96 -22.71 22.39 -33.44
N ASN A 97 -23.62 23.12 -34.06
CA ASN A 97 -23.45 24.42 -34.70
C ASN A 97 -23.91 25.60 -33.82
N ALA A 98 -24.40 25.36 -32.60
CA ALA A 98 -24.86 26.40 -31.68
C ALA A 98 -23.84 26.66 -30.55
N ARG A 99 -23.75 27.89 -30.05
CA ARG A 99 -22.87 28.23 -28.93
C ARG A 99 -23.36 27.51 -27.66
N MET A 100 -22.44 26.90 -26.92
CA MET A 100 -22.75 26.16 -25.70
C MET A 100 -21.96 26.74 -24.52
N GLU A 101 -22.64 27.01 -23.40
CA GLU A 101 -22.01 27.47 -22.17
C GLU A 101 -22.37 26.53 -21.01
N LEU A 102 -21.36 25.89 -20.46
CA LEU A 102 -21.49 24.93 -19.36
C LEU A 102 -21.01 25.58 -18.05
N SER A 103 -21.92 25.68 -17.08
CA SER A 103 -21.61 26.09 -15.71
C SER A 103 -21.40 24.85 -14.86
N ILE A 104 -20.15 24.54 -14.52
CA ILE A 104 -19.73 23.27 -13.90
C ILE A 104 -19.39 23.49 -12.42
N LYS A 105 -19.89 22.61 -11.54
CA LYS A 105 -19.64 22.67 -10.09
C LYS A 105 -18.16 22.54 -9.76
N THR A 106 -17.46 21.57 -10.36
CA THR A 106 -16.08 21.26 -10.03
C THR A 106 -15.05 21.94 -10.94
N LEU A 107 -14.32 22.93 -10.40
CA LEU A 107 -13.25 23.64 -11.10
C LEU A 107 -12.14 22.73 -11.67
N LYS A 108 -11.86 21.59 -11.00
CA LYS A 108 -10.86 20.63 -11.48
C LYS A 108 -11.21 20.05 -12.85
N ILE A 109 -12.50 19.85 -13.13
CA ILE A 109 -12.97 19.32 -14.42
C ILE A 109 -12.72 20.34 -15.53
N ILE A 110 -12.94 21.62 -15.26
CA ILE A 110 -12.65 22.70 -16.23
C ILE A 110 -11.17 22.70 -16.58
N LYS A 111 -10.29 22.67 -15.57
CA LYS A 111 -8.84 22.60 -15.79
C LYS A 111 -8.44 21.34 -16.56
N LEU A 112 -9.08 20.21 -16.24
CA LEU A 112 -8.85 18.91 -16.86
C LEU A 112 -9.18 18.93 -18.36
N LEU A 113 -10.36 19.44 -18.74
CA LEU A 113 -10.84 19.48 -20.13
C LEU A 113 -10.19 20.58 -20.98
N THR A 114 -9.58 21.58 -20.35
CA THR A 114 -8.93 22.70 -21.07
C THR A 114 -7.41 22.60 -21.08
N LYS A 115 -6.77 22.80 -19.92
CA LYS A 115 -5.31 22.92 -19.80
C LYS A 115 -4.59 21.58 -19.80
N ASP A 116 -5.18 20.58 -19.13
CA ASP A 116 -4.50 19.30 -18.93
C ASP A 116 -4.76 18.30 -20.08
N ALA A 117 -5.89 18.41 -20.79
CA ALA A 117 -6.29 17.48 -21.84
C ALA A 117 -5.24 17.30 -22.96
N PRO A 118 -4.66 18.35 -23.57
CA PRO A 118 -3.66 18.18 -24.63
C PRO A 118 -2.43 17.38 -24.15
N ARG A 119 -1.97 17.68 -22.94
CA ARG A 119 -0.85 16.96 -22.31
C ARG A 119 -1.24 15.51 -22.04
N LEU A 120 -2.43 15.25 -21.51
CA LEU A 120 -2.90 13.90 -21.19
C LEU A 120 -3.08 13.03 -22.44
N GLU A 121 -3.50 13.62 -23.56
CA GLU A 121 -3.59 12.95 -24.87
C GLU A 121 -2.21 12.54 -25.38
N GLN A 122 -1.19 13.40 -25.27
CA GLN A 122 0.19 13.04 -25.59
C GLN A 122 0.70 11.90 -24.69
N LEU A 123 0.23 11.83 -23.44
CA LEU A 123 0.57 10.75 -22.51
C LEU A 123 -0.29 9.48 -22.70
N GLY A 124 -1.08 9.40 -23.79
CA GLY A 124 -1.95 8.26 -24.09
C GLY A 124 -3.04 8.02 -23.04
N TRP A 125 -3.42 9.06 -22.29
CA TRP A 125 -4.40 9.01 -21.21
C TRP A 125 -4.02 8.02 -20.06
N ILE A 126 -2.74 7.61 -19.97
CA ILE A 126 -2.26 6.64 -18.96
C ILE A 126 -2.40 7.16 -17.52
N GLN A 127 -2.38 8.48 -17.34
CA GLN A 127 -2.49 9.12 -16.03
C GLN A 127 -3.85 9.77 -15.77
N ALA A 128 -4.76 9.76 -16.74
CA ALA A 128 -6.06 10.36 -16.58
C ALA A 128 -6.98 9.42 -15.79
N PRO A 129 -7.54 9.85 -14.64
CA PRO A 129 -8.73 9.22 -14.09
C PRO A 129 -9.87 9.40 -15.09
N ASN A 130 -10.85 8.49 -15.13
CA ASN A 130 -12.00 8.59 -16.04
C ASN A 130 -11.63 8.78 -17.52
N ALA A 131 -10.49 8.24 -17.96
CA ALA A 131 -9.94 8.42 -19.30
C ALA A 131 -10.97 8.13 -20.41
N LYS A 132 -11.83 7.12 -20.24
CA LYS A 132 -12.87 6.78 -21.22
C LYS A 132 -13.90 7.92 -21.40
N LEU A 133 -14.39 8.48 -20.30
CA LEU A 133 -15.35 9.60 -20.32
C LEU A 133 -14.69 10.83 -20.94
N ILE A 134 -13.49 11.20 -20.48
CA ILE A 134 -12.79 12.39 -20.97
C ILE A 134 -12.53 12.29 -22.47
N LYS A 135 -12.06 11.15 -22.97
CA LYS A 135 -11.83 10.96 -24.40
C LYS A 135 -13.12 11.13 -25.22
N ALA A 136 -14.24 10.60 -24.73
CA ALA A 136 -15.53 10.76 -25.38
C ALA A 136 -15.98 12.22 -25.39
N ILE A 137 -15.86 12.94 -24.26
CA ILE A 137 -16.15 14.37 -24.17
C ILE A 137 -15.31 15.15 -25.17
N MET A 138 -13.98 14.94 -25.17
CA MET A 138 -13.08 15.66 -26.07
C MET A 138 -13.42 15.43 -27.54
N ALA A 139 -13.79 14.21 -27.92
CA ALA A 139 -14.22 13.91 -29.27
C ALA A 139 -15.52 14.63 -29.65
N GLU A 140 -16.56 14.59 -28.80
CA GLU A 140 -17.80 15.32 -29.05
C GLU A 140 -17.55 16.83 -29.13
N LEU A 141 -16.72 17.39 -28.24
CA LEU A 141 -16.38 18.81 -28.26
C LEU A 141 -15.56 19.22 -29.49
N HIS A 142 -14.61 18.39 -29.94
CA HIS A 142 -13.81 18.66 -31.13
C HIS A 142 -14.61 18.54 -32.43
N GLU A 143 -15.69 17.75 -32.45
CA GLU A 143 -16.56 17.61 -33.61
C GLU A 143 -17.49 18.83 -33.81
N ARG A 144 -17.75 19.62 -32.75
CA ARG A 144 -18.57 20.83 -32.83
C ARG A 144 -17.89 21.91 -33.67
N SER A 145 -18.68 22.69 -34.41
CA SER A 145 -18.21 23.87 -35.13
C SER A 145 -18.37 25.16 -34.34
N ALA A 146 -19.35 25.20 -33.43
CA ALA A 146 -19.56 26.35 -32.56
C ALA A 146 -18.77 26.27 -31.25
N THR A 147 -18.48 27.44 -30.69
CA THR A 147 -17.66 27.56 -29.48
C THR A 147 -18.38 27.00 -28.26
N THR A 148 -17.66 26.19 -27.47
CA THR A 148 -18.09 25.73 -26.15
C THR A 148 -17.31 26.48 -25.07
N THR A 149 -17.99 27.16 -24.16
CA THR A 149 -17.39 27.86 -23.02
C THR A 149 -17.66 27.06 -21.74
N LEU A 150 -16.61 26.84 -20.94
CA LEU A 150 -16.70 26.17 -19.64
C LEU A 150 -16.42 27.20 -18.53
N GLN A 151 -17.37 27.35 -17.60
CA GLN A 151 -17.21 28.23 -16.44
C GLN A 151 -17.51 27.47 -15.15
N ALA A 152 -16.85 27.85 -14.07
CA ALA A 152 -17.17 27.32 -12.75
C ALA A 152 -18.44 27.99 -12.24
N TRP A 153 -19.17 27.29 -11.37
CA TRP A 153 -20.22 27.94 -10.57
C TRP A 153 -19.65 29.16 -9.86
N GLY A 154 -20.35 30.29 -9.97
CA GLY A 154 -19.89 31.56 -9.43
C GLY A 154 -20.95 32.64 -9.56
N THR A 155 -20.54 33.91 -9.52
CA THR A 155 -21.45 35.07 -9.57
C THR A 155 -22.30 35.11 -10.84
N ASN A 156 -21.82 34.54 -11.94
CA ASN A 156 -22.49 34.54 -13.23
C ASN A 156 -23.44 33.35 -13.42
N THR A 157 -23.45 32.39 -12.49
CA THR A 157 -24.38 31.26 -12.51
C THR A 157 -25.60 31.62 -11.67
N PRO A 158 -26.81 31.72 -12.26
CA PRO A 158 -27.99 32.06 -11.48
C PRO A 158 -28.22 31.05 -10.35
N LYS A 159 -28.46 31.55 -9.14
CA LYS A 159 -28.63 30.71 -7.95
C LYS A 159 -29.74 29.67 -8.12
N ARG A 160 -30.86 30.05 -8.75
CA ARG A 160 -31.96 29.13 -9.08
C ARG A 160 -31.46 27.91 -9.87
N ASN A 161 -30.59 28.11 -10.85
CA ASN A 161 -30.09 27.02 -11.69
C ASN A 161 -29.24 26.03 -10.89
N ILE A 162 -28.45 26.55 -9.93
CA ILE A 162 -27.67 25.73 -9.00
C ILE A 162 -28.61 24.91 -8.13
N ASP A 163 -29.57 25.57 -7.47
CA ASP A 163 -30.52 24.93 -6.56
C ASP A 163 -31.33 23.83 -7.28
N GLU A 164 -31.80 24.10 -8.50
CA GLU A 164 -32.52 23.10 -9.32
C GLU A 164 -31.62 21.94 -9.77
N THR A 165 -30.36 22.21 -10.10
CA THR A 165 -29.39 21.15 -10.44
C THR A 165 -29.12 20.26 -9.22
N GLU A 166 -28.98 20.84 -8.03
CA GLU A 166 -28.82 20.07 -6.79
C GLU A 166 -30.08 19.30 -6.40
N HIS A 167 -31.26 19.85 -6.65
CA HIS A 167 -32.54 19.17 -6.49
C HIS A 167 -32.66 17.97 -7.43
N LEU A 168 -32.30 18.10 -8.71
CA LEU A 168 -32.25 16.99 -9.67
C LEU A 168 -31.33 15.85 -9.20
N ILE A 169 -30.14 16.19 -8.67
CA ILE A 169 -29.20 15.22 -8.13
C ILE A 169 -29.77 14.52 -6.90
N SER A 170 -30.40 15.27 -6.00
CA SER A 170 -30.95 14.75 -4.74
C SER A 170 -32.10 13.78 -5.02
N ASN A 171 -33.05 14.18 -5.88
CA ASN A 171 -34.17 13.34 -6.28
C ASN A 171 -33.72 12.03 -6.96
N ASN A 172 -32.70 12.10 -7.82
CA ASN A 172 -32.16 10.89 -8.44
C ASN A 172 -31.30 10.05 -7.48
N THR A 173 -30.80 10.63 -6.38
CA THR A 173 -30.12 9.86 -5.33
C THR A 173 -31.12 9.08 -4.49
N GLU A 174 -32.32 9.62 -4.27
CA GLU A 174 -33.42 8.93 -3.59
C GLU A 174 -34.09 7.87 -4.48
N ASN A 175 -34.26 8.17 -5.77
CA ASN A 175 -34.89 7.30 -6.76
C ASN A 175 -33.95 7.03 -7.94
N PRO A 176 -32.99 6.10 -7.78
CA PRO A 176 -31.88 5.95 -8.71
C PRO A 176 -32.32 5.40 -10.07
N LYS A 177 -32.18 6.24 -11.10
CA LYS A 177 -32.21 5.80 -12.50
C LYS A 177 -30.79 5.51 -12.95
N THR A 178 -30.47 4.22 -13.09
CA THR A 178 -29.17 3.80 -13.61
C THR A 178 -29.11 4.10 -15.10
N TYR A 179 -28.08 4.83 -15.53
CA TYR A 179 -27.89 5.19 -16.92
C TYR A 179 -26.57 4.64 -17.45
N ASN A 180 -26.66 3.79 -18.48
CA ASN A 180 -25.50 3.21 -19.12
C ASN A 180 -24.88 4.19 -20.10
N ILE A 181 -23.90 4.96 -19.63
CA ILE A 181 -23.23 5.93 -20.48
C ILE A 181 -22.28 5.25 -21.47
N HIS A 182 -22.58 5.40 -22.77
CA HIS A 182 -21.70 4.90 -23.81
C HIS A 182 -20.46 5.80 -23.92
N THR A 183 -19.26 5.22 -23.82
CA THR A 183 -17.98 5.96 -23.92
C THR A 183 -17.21 5.65 -25.20
N LYS A 184 -17.90 5.15 -26.23
CA LYS A 184 -17.29 4.87 -27.53
C LYS A 184 -16.92 6.20 -28.20
N VAL A 185 -15.66 6.31 -28.58
CA VAL A 185 -15.09 7.47 -29.27
C VAL A 185 -15.09 7.17 -30.76
N LYS A 186 -15.44 8.15 -31.60
CA LYS A 186 -15.28 8.04 -33.06
C LYS A 186 -13.81 7.85 -33.40
N ASP A 187 -13.49 6.90 -34.28
CA ASP A 187 -12.11 6.52 -34.56
C ASP A 187 -11.29 7.68 -35.15
N GLU A 188 -11.94 8.59 -35.88
CA GLU A 188 -11.36 9.83 -36.43
C GLU A 188 -10.76 10.75 -35.35
N PHE A 189 -11.39 10.82 -34.17
CA PHE A 189 -10.96 11.67 -33.05
C PHE A 189 -10.16 10.89 -32.00
N ASN A 190 -9.90 9.59 -32.24
CA ASN A 190 -9.30 8.70 -31.26
C ASN A 190 -7.79 8.59 -31.44
N THR A 191 -7.05 9.54 -30.88
CA THR A 191 -5.58 9.42 -30.80
C THR A 191 -5.20 8.32 -29.80
N SER A 192 -4.62 7.22 -30.28
CA SER A 192 -4.19 6.10 -29.44
C SER A 192 -2.70 6.16 -29.08
N GLY A 193 -2.35 5.61 -27.91
CA GLY A 193 -0.96 5.44 -27.48
C GLY A 193 -0.29 6.66 -26.84
N LEU A 194 0.80 6.38 -26.13
CA LEU A 194 1.70 7.32 -25.48
C LEU A 194 2.74 7.80 -26.48
N LEU A 195 2.89 9.11 -26.65
CA LEU A 195 3.98 9.70 -27.43
C LEU A 195 5.34 9.36 -26.80
N MET A 196 6.23 8.74 -27.58
CA MET A 196 7.49 8.21 -27.08
C MET A 196 8.39 9.30 -26.51
N SER A 197 8.45 10.46 -27.16
CA SER A 197 9.21 11.64 -26.71
C SER A 197 8.74 12.20 -25.35
N ARG A 198 7.50 11.92 -24.95
CA ARG A 198 6.91 12.33 -23.66
C ARG A 198 6.88 11.20 -22.63
N GLY A 199 7.34 10.01 -23.02
CA GLY A 199 7.42 8.85 -22.16
C GLY A 199 8.47 9.00 -21.06
N THR A 200 8.19 8.43 -19.89
CA THR A 200 9.18 8.20 -18.83
C THR A 200 9.16 6.73 -18.47
N GLN A 201 10.24 6.16 -17.93
CA GLN A 201 10.26 4.76 -17.49
C GLN A 201 9.05 4.42 -16.59
N ARG A 202 8.71 5.32 -15.66
CA ARG A 202 7.52 5.19 -14.80
C ARG A 202 6.23 5.11 -15.60
N LEU A 203 6.11 5.90 -16.67
CA LEU A 203 4.91 5.95 -17.51
C LEU A 203 4.80 4.73 -18.42
N PHE A 204 5.91 4.29 -19.02
CA PHE A 204 5.96 3.05 -19.78
C PHE A 204 5.61 1.85 -18.90
N TYR A 205 6.16 1.77 -17.68
CA TYR A 205 5.81 0.70 -16.74
C TYR A 205 4.31 0.70 -16.39
N LYS A 206 3.72 1.88 -16.19
CA LYS A 206 2.26 2.01 -16.00
C LYS A 206 1.47 1.56 -17.22
N GLY A 207 1.92 1.93 -18.44
CA GLY A 207 1.29 1.52 -19.69
C GLY A 207 1.33 0.00 -19.88
N ILE A 208 2.50 -0.62 -19.69
CA ILE A 208 2.69 -2.08 -19.68
C ILE A 208 1.77 -2.71 -18.64
N GLY A 209 1.71 -2.15 -17.43
CA GLY A 209 0.81 -2.62 -16.37
C GLY A 209 -0.66 -2.58 -16.78
N ARG A 210 -1.11 -1.53 -17.50
CA ARG A 210 -2.48 -1.42 -18.01
C ARG A 210 -2.81 -2.47 -19.07
N ILE A 211 -1.89 -2.74 -19.99
CA ILE A 211 -2.07 -3.77 -21.02
C ILE A 211 -2.04 -5.16 -20.39
N ASN A 212 -1.10 -5.38 -19.46
CA ASN A 212 -0.93 -6.64 -18.77
C ASN A 212 -1.92 -6.83 -17.61
N HIS A 213 -2.92 -5.96 -17.42
CA HIS A 213 -3.95 -6.13 -16.39
C HIS A 213 -4.81 -7.39 -16.60
N GLY A 214 -4.69 -8.07 -17.75
CA GLY A 214 -5.21 -9.42 -17.98
C GLY A 214 -4.42 -10.55 -17.32
N TYR A 215 -3.25 -10.31 -16.72
CA TYR A 215 -2.52 -11.38 -16.02
C TYR A 215 -3.25 -11.76 -14.74
N HIS A 216 -3.83 -12.95 -14.72
CA HIS A 216 -4.50 -13.51 -13.55
C HIS A 216 -3.62 -13.35 -12.30
N LYS A 217 -4.19 -12.79 -11.22
CA LYS A 217 -3.52 -12.76 -9.91
C LYS A 217 -3.07 -14.19 -9.60
N ARG A 218 -1.76 -14.38 -9.43
CA ARG A 218 -1.17 -15.71 -9.17
C ARG A 218 -1.91 -16.39 -8.02
N ARG A 219 -2.30 -17.66 -8.19
CA ARG A 219 -3.07 -18.45 -7.21
C ARG A 219 -2.52 -18.30 -5.79
N LEU A 220 -1.20 -18.48 -5.64
CA LEU A 220 -0.51 -18.39 -4.34
C LEU A 220 -0.61 -16.98 -3.72
N THR A 221 -0.55 -15.92 -4.52
CA THR A 221 -0.72 -14.56 -4.01
C THR A 221 -2.13 -14.33 -3.48
N ARG A 222 -3.15 -14.82 -4.19
CA ARG A 222 -4.54 -14.73 -3.74
C ARG A 222 -4.76 -15.52 -2.45
N MET A 223 -4.20 -16.72 -2.33
CA MET A 223 -4.28 -17.54 -1.11
C MET A 223 -3.58 -16.85 0.07
N ALA A 224 -2.36 -16.34 -0.14
CA ALA A 224 -1.61 -15.62 0.91
C ALA A 224 -2.34 -14.37 1.42
N LEU A 225 -2.92 -13.58 0.50
CA LEU A 225 -3.75 -12.44 0.87
C LEU A 225 -4.99 -12.89 1.66
N ALA A 226 -5.73 -13.91 1.19
CA ALA A 226 -6.90 -14.43 1.88
C ALA A 226 -6.59 -14.91 3.32
N MET A 227 -5.52 -15.70 3.49
CA MET A 227 -5.06 -16.12 4.83
C MET A 227 -4.72 -14.93 5.71
N THR A 228 -4.07 -13.90 5.16
CA THR A 228 -3.75 -12.66 5.87
C THR A 228 -5.01 -11.91 6.29
N HIS A 229 -6.02 -11.81 5.42
CA HIS A 229 -7.30 -11.19 5.74
C HIS A 229 -7.97 -11.87 6.95
N HIS A 230 -8.11 -13.19 6.90
CA HIS A 230 -8.78 -13.96 7.96
C HIS A 230 -8.05 -13.85 9.30
N THR A 231 -6.73 -14.02 9.29
CA THR A 231 -5.89 -13.96 10.51
C THR A 231 -5.85 -12.59 11.16
N VAL A 232 -5.76 -11.51 10.37
CA VAL A 232 -5.79 -10.15 10.91
C VAL A 232 -7.17 -9.81 11.47
N ARG A 233 -8.25 -10.23 10.80
CA ARG A 233 -9.62 -10.03 11.28
C ARG A 233 -9.84 -10.69 12.65
N GLU A 234 -9.30 -11.88 12.87
CA GLU A 234 -9.42 -12.55 14.18
C GLU A 234 -8.73 -11.80 15.30
N ILE A 235 -7.58 -11.16 15.03
CA ILE A 235 -6.82 -10.43 16.06
C ILE A 235 -7.40 -9.02 16.28
N SER A 236 -7.78 -8.35 15.20
CA SER A 236 -8.08 -6.90 15.20
C SER A 236 -9.56 -6.57 15.08
N LEU A 237 -10.42 -7.56 14.81
CA LEU A 237 -11.84 -7.41 14.49
C LEU A 237 -12.16 -6.54 13.26
N GLU A 238 -11.14 -6.04 12.56
CA GLU A 238 -11.24 -5.30 11.31
C GLU A 238 -10.66 -6.12 10.15
N THR A 239 -11.33 -6.09 8.99
CA THR A 239 -10.82 -6.75 7.78
C THR A 239 -9.97 -5.76 6.99
N PRO A 240 -8.65 -5.97 6.86
CA PRO A 240 -7.82 -5.08 6.04
C PRO A 240 -8.18 -5.24 4.56
N SER A 241 -7.88 -4.25 3.73
CA SER A 241 -7.88 -4.36 2.25
C SER A 241 -6.55 -4.91 1.75
N GLU A 242 -6.52 -5.49 0.53
CA GLU A 242 -5.25 -5.93 -0.10
C GLU A 242 -4.22 -4.79 -0.15
N ALA A 243 -4.67 -3.56 -0.45
CA ALA A 243 -3.82 -2.38 -0.48
C ALA A 243 -3.19 -2.07 0.88
N GLN A 244 -3.95 -2.24 1.97
CA GLN A 244 -3.43 -2.10 3.34
C GLN A 244 -2.39 -3.19 3.65
N ILE A 245 -2.62 -4.44 3.25
CA ILE A 245 -1.65 -5.54 3.41
C ILE A 245 -0.33 -5.19 2.72
N TRP A 246 -0.37 -4.84 1.44
CA TRP A 246 0.84 -4.45 0.68
C TRP A 246 1.52 -3.19 1.20
N LYS A 247 0.77 -2.25 1.79
CA LYS A 247 1.33 -1.06 2.42
C LYS A 247 2.00 -1.40 3.75
N SER A 248 1.43 -2.31 4.53
CA SER A 248 1.90 -2.68 5.87
C SER A 248 3.31 -3.27 5.86
N ILE A 249 3.61 -4.15 4.92
CA ILE A 249 4.94 -4.78 4.80
C ILE A 249 6.04 -3.80 4.35
N ARG A 250 5.66 -2.60 3.91
CA ARG A 250 6.57 -1.52 3.52
C ARG A 250 6.85 -0.54 4.66
N ASN A 251 6.31 -0.79 5.87
CA ASN A 251 6.49 0.06 7.03
C ASN A 251 7.98 0.31 7.32
N LYS A 252 8.33 1.59 7.57
CA LYS A 252 9.70 2.04 7.85
C LYS A 252 10.34 1.33 9.05
N ASP A 253 9.51 0.89 10.00
CA ASP A 253 9.92 0.19 11.22
C ASP A 253 10.34 -1.27 10.98
N ILE A 254 10.09 -1.82 9.78
CA ILE A 254 10.50 -3.19 9.42
C ILE A 254 11.89 -3.15 8.77
N PRO A 255 12.86 -3.99 9.17
CA PRO A 255 14.15 -4.10 8.47
C PRO A 255 13.99 -4.47 7.00
N ARG A 256 14.80 -3.90 6.10
CA ARG A 256 14.70 -4.12 4.64
C ARG A 256 14.69 -5.60 4.25
N GLY A 257 15.55 -6.42 4.85
CA GLY A 257 15.59 -7.86 4.60
C GLY A 257 14.28 -8.57 4.94
N ILE A 258 13.60 -8.12 6.01
CA ILE A 258 12.32 -8.69 6.45
C ILE A 258 11.19 -8.21 5.54
N ARG A 259 11.22 -6.97 5.04
CA ARG A 259 10.26 -6.52 4.01
C ARG A 259 10.35 -7.39 2.76
N GLY A 260 11.57 -7.68 2.31
CA GLY A 260 11.80 -8.58 1.19
C GLY A 260 11.30 -10.00 1.47
N PHE A 261 11.52 -10.50 2.69
CA PHE A 261 11.00 -11.80 3.13
C PHE A 261 9.46 -11.85 3.09
N LEU A 262 8.77 -10.89 3.72
CA LEU A 262 7.30 -10.80 3.73
C LEU A 262 6.73 -10.64 2.32
N TRP A 263 7.35 -9.78 1.49
CA TRP A 263 6.94 -9.59 0.09
C TRP A 263 7.04 -10.89 -0.72
N LYS A 264 8.17 -11.62 -0.59
CA LYS A 264 8.35 -12.91 -1.27
C LYS A 264 7.33 -13.95 -0.79
N ASN A 265 6.98 -13.94 0.50
CA ASN A 265 5.95 -14.85 1.02
C ASN A 265 4.55 -14.51 0.52
N LEU A 266 4.16 -13.23 0.51
CA LEU A 266 2.89 -12.81 -0.07
C LEU A 266 2.78 -13.17 -1.56
N HIS A 267 3.89 -13.18 -2.29
CA HIS A 267 3.89 -13.60 -3.69
C HIS A 267 4.06 -15.11 -3.93
N GLY A 268 4.38 -15.90 -2.90
CA GLY A 268 4.78 -17.30 -3.08
C GLY A 268 6.04 -17.44 -3.94
N ALA A 269 7.01 -16.54 -3.79
CA ALA A 269 8.17 -16.42 -4.67
C ALA A 269 9.36 -17.32 -4.28
N TYR A 270 9.27 -18.08 -3.19
CA TYR A 270 10.29 -19.03 -2.79
C TYR A 270 10.13 -20.37 -3.51
N ARG A 271 11.25 -20.96 -3.94
CA ARG A 271 11.30 -22.29 -4.55
C ARG A 271 11.25 -23.36 -3.46
N LEU A 272 10.05 -23.83 -3.16
CA LEU A 272 9.72 -24.74 -2.06
C LEU A 272 8.63 -25.74 -2.50
N GLY A 273 8.52 -26.87 -1.81
CA GLY A 273 7.46 -27.86 -2.02
C GLY A 273 7.35 -28.34 -3.48
N GLU A 274 6.13 -28.21 -4.01
CA GLU A 274 5.72 -28.59 -5.38
C GLU A 274 6.64 -28.04 -6.48
N PHE A 275 7.30 -26.89 -6.26
CA PHE A 275 8.23 -26.35 -7.25
C PHE A 275 9.32 -27.35 -7.63
N TRP A 276 9.85 -28.10 -6.65
CA TRP A 276 10.94 -29.05 -6.86
C TRP A 276 10.46 -30.40 -7.42
N GLN A 277 9.17 -30.73 -7.26
CA GLN A 277 8.60 -31.99 -7.78
C GLN A 277 8.60 -32.03 -9.31
N ASN A 278 8.62 -30.87 -9.96
CA ASN A 278 8.64 -30.75 -11.42
C ASN A 278 10.06 -30.75 -12.01
N ILE A 279 11.10 -30.95 -11.20
CA ILE A 279 12.51 -30.92 -11.64
C ILE A 279 13.12 -32.30 -11.42
N PRO A 280 13.38 -33.06 -12.50
CA PRO A 280 14.00 -34.39 -12.42
C PRO A 280 15.27 -34.41 -11.57
N ASN A 281 15.39 -35.39 -10.67
CA ASN A 281 16.51 -35.60 -9.74
C ASN A 281 16.62 -34.58 -8.57
N TYR A 282 15.72 -33.62 -8.46
CA TYR A 282 15.71 -32.62 -7.40
C TYR A 282 14.45 -32.66 -6.52
N GLU A 283 13.58 -33.64 -6.72
CA GLU A 283 12.28 -33.80 -6.04
C GLU A 283 12.44 -33.92 -4.52
N HIS A 284 13.56 -34.52 -4.08
CA HIS A 284 13.93 -34.62 -2.66
C HIS A 284 14.11 -33.27 -1.94
N ARG A 285 14.16 -32.15 -2.68
CA ARG A 285 14.18 -30.78 -2.13
C ARG A 285 12.79 -30.20 -1.90
N GLY A 286 11.74 -30.88 -2.38
CA GLY A 286 10.35 -30.52 -2.13
C GLY A 286 9.81 -31.04 -0.80
N THR A 287 10.53 -31.95 -0.13
CA THR A 287 10.11 -32.57 1.13
C THR A 287 11.00 -32.14 2.29
N CYS A 288 10.39 -32.03 3.47
CA CYS A 288 11.08 -31.69 4.70
C CYS A 288 11.89 -32.89 5.19
N ARG A 289 13.20 -32.73 5.34
CA ARG A 289 14.09 -33.81 5.82
C ARG A 289 13.88 -34.20 7.29
N LEU A 290 13.14 -33.41 8.06
CA LEU A 290 12.85 -33.76 9.46
C LEU A 290 11.64 -34.68 9.57
N CYS A 291 10.51 -34.30 8.95
CA CYS A 291 9.22 -34.98 9.14
C CYS A 291 8.70 -35.70 7.88
N GLY A 292 9.38 -35.57 6.74
CA GLY A 292 8.96 -36.15 5.46
C GLY A 292 7.82 -35.43 4.73
N GLY A 293 7.13 -34.47 5.36
CA GLY A 293 6.03 -33.71 4.76
C GLY A 293 6.46 -32.76 3.63
N ILE A 294 5.49 -32.20 2.89
CA ILE A 294 5.75 -31.20 1.85
C ILE A 294 6.33 -29.93 2.48
N GLU A 295 7.49 -29.48 2.02
CA GLU A 295 8.20 -28.36 2.62
C GLU A 295 7.68 -27.01 2.08
N SER A 296 6.50 -26.60 2.55
CA SER A 296 5.93 -25.27 2.27
C SER A 296 6.49 -24.19 3.22
N MET A 297 6.27 -22.91 2.92
CA MET A 297 6.67 -21.85 3.84
C MET A 297 5.88 -21.90 5.16
N GLU A 298 4.59 -22.23 5.09
CA GLU A 298 3.75 -22.42 6.26
C GLU A 298 4.25 -23.59 7.12
N HIS A 299 4.65 -24.69 6.46
CA HIS A 299 5.26 -25.83 7.13
C HIS A 299 6.53 -25.44 7.88
N ILE A 300 7.45 -24.71 7.23
CA ILE A 300 8.72 -24.29 7.84
C ILE A 300 8.51 -23.38 9.04
N LEU A 301 7.58 -22.43 8.93
CA LEU A 301 7.41 -21.37 9.92
C LEU A 301 6.50 -21.77 11.08
N VAL A 302 5.49 -22.61 10.83
CA VAL A 302 4.38 -22.82 11.78
C VAL A 302 4.04 -24.30 11.99
N GLU A 303 4.10 -25.18 11.00
CA GLU A 303 3.52 -26.54 11.15
C GLU A 303 4.54 -27.63 11.50
N CYS A 304 5.82 -27.46 11.16
CA CYS A 304 6.81 -28.52 11.34
C CYS A 304 7.04 -28.81 12.83
N GLU A 305 6.52 -29.94 13.30
CA GLU A 305 6.65 -30.39 14.69
C GLU A 305 8.06 -30.91 15.01
N ASP A 306 8.74 -31.51 14.04
CA ASP A 306 10.08 -32.05 14.27
C ASP A 306 11.18 -30.98 14.26
N SER A 307 10.84 -29.72 13.97
CA SER A 307 11.79 -28.60 13.91
C SER A 307 12.07 -28.02 15.30
N PRO A 308 13.25 -28.28 15.91
CA PRO A 308 13.54 -27.77 17.26
C PRO A 308 13.70 -26.26 17.26
N ALA A 309 14.19 -25.70 16.15
CA ALA A 309 14.37 -24.26 15.98
C ALA A 309 13.04 -23.51 15.94
N ARG A 310 12.04 -24.03 15.20
CA ARG A 310 10.71 -23.42 15.10
C ARG A 310 10.02 -23.42 16.47
N LYS A 311 9.99 -24.57 17.16
CA LYS A 311 9.42 -24.72 18.50
C LYS A 311 10.05 -23.76 19.50
N LEU A 312 11.36 -23.85 19.67
CA LEU A 312 12.10 -23.04 20.64
C LEU A 312 11.95 -21.53 20.38
N ILE A 313 11.97 -21.09 19.12
CA ILE A 313 11.84 -19.67 18.80
C ILE A 313 10.43 -19.14 19.13
N TRP A 314 9.38 -19.89 18.81
CA TRP A 314 8.02 -19.46 19.17
C TRP A 314 7.78 -19.49 20.68
N GLU A 315 8.30 -20.50 21.39
CA GLU A 315 8.27 -20.53 22.85
C GLU A 315 8.98 -19.33 23.48
N LEU A 316 10.13 -18.90 22.93
CA LEU A 316 10.84 -17.70 23.41
C LEU A 316 10.06 -16.42 23.15
N ALA A 317 9.41 -16.31 21.97
CA ALA A 317 8.57 -15.17 21.64
C ALA A 317 7.35 -15.06 22.55
N GLU A 318 6.67 -16.19 22.79
CA GLU A 318 5.57 -16.32 23.73
C GLU A 318 6.01 -15.97 25.16
N LYS A 319 7.11 -16.57 25.65
CA LYS A 319 7.65 -16.26 26.99
C LYS A 319 7.92 -14.77 27.19
N LEU A 320 8.47 -14.08 26.19
CA LEU A 320 8.72 -12.65 26.30
C LEU A 320 7.43 -11.83 26.32
N TRP A 321 6.47 -12.20 25.46
CA TRP A 321 5.17 -11.56 25.40
C TRP A 321 4.40 -11.71 26.72
N CYS A 322 4.42 -12.91 27.28
CA CYS A 322 3.70 -13.25 28.51
C CYS A 322 4.29 -12.63 29.78
N ARG A 323 5.42 -11.91 29.70
CA ARG A 323 5.87 -11.06 30.80
C ARG A 323 4.96 -9.85 31.03
N ARG A 324 4.21 -9.43 30.00
CA ARG A 324 3.33 -8.25 30.05
C ARG A 324 1.86 -8.56 29.76
N GLU A 325 1.59 -9.59 28.96
CA GLU A 325 0.26 -9.85 28.40
C GLU A 325 -0.17 -11.27 28.74
N ASP A 326 -1.45 -11.50 29.02
CA ASP A 326 -1.89 -12.81 29.54
C ASP A 326 -1.87 -13.94 28.51
N ALA A 327 -2.05 -13.60 27.22
CA ALA A 327 -2.21 -14.59 26.16
C ALA A 327 -1.42 -14.23 24.91
N TRP A 328 -0.60 -15.18 24.43
CA TRP A 328 0.06 -15.09 23.14
C TRP A 328 -0.94 -15.44 22.02
N PRO A 329 -1.11 -14.58 21.00
CA PRO A 329 -2.00 -14.87 19.89
C PRO A 329 -1.56 -16.11 19.11
N ASN A 330 -2.52 -16.92 18.66
CA ASN A 330 -2.22 -18.06 17.81
C ASN A 330 -1.53 -17.61 16.50
N ILE A 331 -0.29 -18.05 16.30
CA ILE A 331 0.51 -17.67 15.15
C ILE A 331 0.26 -18.65 14.00
N ARG A 332 -0.48 -18.18 12.99
CA ARG A 332 -0.65 -18.87 11.69
C ARG A 332 0.17 -18.17 10.61
N PHE A 333 0.30 -18.78 9.43
CA PHE A 333 1.07 -18.16 8.36
C PHE A 333 0.55 -16.77 7.97
N GLY A 334 -0.77 -16.61 7.85
CA GLY A 334 -1.38 -15.29 7.62
C GLY A 334 -1.08 -14.28 8.74
N THR A 335 -0.99 -14.72 10.01
CA THR A 335 -0.63 -13.86 11.14
C THR A 335 0.75 -13.25 10.93
N ILE A 336 1.72 -14.03 10.43
CA ILE A 336 3.08 -13.54 10.13
C ILE A 336 3.05 -12.50 9.01
N LEU A 337 2.28 -12.75 7.94
CA LEU A 337 2.17 -11.84 6.79
C LEU A 337 1.45 -10.53 7.16
N GLY A 338 0.48 -10.61 8.06
CA GLY A 338 -0.35 -9.50 8.52
C GLY A 338 0.04 -8.89 9.86
N CYS A 339 1.14 -9.31 10.50
CA CYS A 339 1.47 -8.95 11.88
C CYS A 339 1.58 -7.42 12.11
N ASN A 340 1.85 -6.64 11.06
CA ASN A 340 1.94 -5.17 11.12
C ASN A 340 0.59 -4.45 11.01
N LEU A 341 -0.48 -5.19 10.71
CA LEU A 341 -1.87 -4.72 10.72
C LEU A 341 -2.62 -5.16 11.97
N ALA A 342 -2.10 -6.18 12.67
CA ALA A 342 -2.64 -6.63 13.93
C ALA A 342 -2.61 -5.48 14.97
N HIS A 343 -3.78 -5.05 15.41
CA HIS A 343 -3.90 -4.05 16.46
C HIS A 343 -4.71 -4.56 17.65
N PHE A 344 -4.34 -4.08 18.83
CA PHE A 344 -4.98 -4.44 20.09
C PHE A 344 -5.64 -3.20 20.66
N THR A 345 -6.78 -3.38 21.32
CA THR A 345 -7.55 -2.29 21.92
C THR A 345 -7.72 -2.49 23.41
N ASP A 346 -7.77 -1.38 24.14
CA ASP A 346 -8.21 -1.36 25.54
C ASP A 346 -9.74 -1.50 25.66
N THR A 347 -10.25 -1.66 26.88
CA THR A 347 -11.67 -1.63 27.28
C THR A 347 -12.45 -0.46 26.68
N LYS A 348 -11.79 0.69 26.47
CA LYS A 348 -12.35 1.89 25.84
C LYS A 348 -12.22 1.92 24.31
N LYS A 349 -11.92 0.78 23.66
CA LYS A 349 -11.66 0.65 22.21
C LYS A 349 -10.50 1.50 21.68
N LYS A 350 -9.63 2.01 22.56
CA LYS A 350 -8.45 2.78 22.17
C LYS A 350 -7.32 1.85 21.72
N ARG A 351 -6.69 2.15 20.58
CA ARG A 351 -5.57 1.36 20.04
C ARG A 351 -4.33 1.43 20.93
N LEU A 352 -3.79 0.27 21.29
CA LEU A 352 -2.59 0.09 22.09
C LEU A 352 -1.36 -0.04 21.19
N GLU A 353 -0.90 1.08 20.64
CA GLU A 353 0.19 1.11 19.64
C GLU A 353 1.46 0.38 20.09
N GLY A 354 1.88 0.51 21.35
CA GLY A 354 3.05 -0.16 21.89
C GLY A 354 2.91 -1.69 21.90
N LYS A 355 1.73 -2.19 22.29
CA LYS A 355 1.39 -3.61 22.29
C LYS A 355 1.38 -4.19 20.88
N SER A 356 0.69 -3.52 19.95
CA SER A 356 0.64 -3.91 18.53
C SER A 356 2.02 -3.95 17.91
N ARG A 357 2.84 -2.93 18.20
CA ARG A 357 4.20 -2.84 17.67
C ARG A 357 5.14 -3.90 18.23
N LEU A 358 5.04 -4.21 19.53
CA LEU A 358 5.81 -5.29 20.13
C LEU A 358 5.44 -6.63 19.48
N PHE A 359 4.14 -6.91 19.33
CA PHE A 359 3.65 -8.11 18.67
C PHE A 359 4.26 -8.26 17.27
N SER A 360 4.14 -7.21 16.43
CA SER A 360 4.73 -7.25 15.08
C SER A 360 6.22 -7.57 15.12
N ILE A 361 7.00 -6.90 15.98
CA ILE A 361 8.45 -7.12 16.13
C ILE A 361 8.75 -8.57 16.47
N LEU A 362 8.09 -9.12 17.50
CA LEU A 362 8.33 -10.50 17.93
C LEU A 362 7.94 -11.49 16.82
N THR A 363 6.81 -11.29 16.14
CA THR A 363 6.35 -12.18 15.08
C THR A 363 7.30 -12.16 13.88
N TYR A 364 7.64 -10.99 13.34
CA TYR A 364 8.44 -10.93 12.10
C TYR A 364 9.92 -11.30 12.32
N GLU A 365 10.52 -10.96 13.48
CA GLU A 365 11.92 -11.32 13.75
C GLU A 365 12.04 -12.83 13.99
N SER A 366 11.09 -13.41 14.73
CA SER A 366 11.04 -14.85 14.99
C SER A 366 10.85 -15.66 13.72
N ALA A 367 9.85 -15.32 12.90
CA ALA A 367 9.60 -16.01 11.62
C ALA A 367 10.80 -15.91 10.68
N HIS A 368 11.42 -14.74 10.58
CA HIS A 368 12.58 -14.55 9.72
C HIS A 368 13.82 -15.31 10.23
N LEU A 369 14.01 -15.42 11.55
CA LEU A 369 15.08 -16.24 12.12
C LEU A 369 14.84 -17.72 11.85
N ILE A 370 13.62 -18.24 12.01
CA ILE A 370 13.27 -19.63 11.69
C ILE A 370 13.63 -19.93 10.23
N TRP A 371 13.20 -19.07 9.30
CA TRP A 371 13.55 -19.19 7.88
C TRP A 371 15.06 -19.21 7.65
N LYS A 372 15.82 -18.33 8.30
CA LYS A 372 17.29 -18.30 8.19
C LYS A 372 17.95 -19.57 8.69
N LEU A 373 17.52 -20.08 9.86
CA LEU A 373 18.07 -21.30 10.42
C LEU A 373 17.75 -22.50 9.54
N ARG A 374 16.54 -22.58 8.97
CA ARG A 374 16.20 -23.58 7.95
C ARG A 374 17.11 -23.47 6.74
N CYS A 375 17.34 -22.27 6.21
CA CYS A 375 18.23 -22.09 5.06
C CYS A 375 19.66 -22.53 5.36
N GLU A 376 20.20 -22.18 6.54
CA GLU A 376 21.51 -22.66 6.95
C GLU A 376 21.55 -24.19 7.05
N ARG A 377 20.54 -24.81 7.67
CA ARG A 377 20.44 -26.28 7.76
C ARG A 377 20.43 -26.94 6.37
N VAL A 378 19.51 -26.52 5.50
CA VAL A 378 19.27 -27.18 4.21
C VAL A 378 20.35 -26.86 3.19
N ILE A 379 20.82 -25.61 3.13
CA ILE A 379 21.72 -25.14 2.06
C ILE A 379 23.18 -25.17 2.51
N LYS A 380 23.48 -24.64 3.70
CA LYS A 380 24.86 -24.51 4.17
C LYS A 380 25.40 -25.82 4.75
N PHE A 381 24.56 -26.56 5.47
CA PHE A 381 24.94 -27.82 6.10
C PHE A 381 24.40 -29.04 5.37
N ASN A 382 23.73 -28.87 4.23
CA ASN A 382 23.20 -29.98 3.42
C ASN A 382 22.35 -31.00 4.20
N ASN A 383 21.66 -30.56 5.27
CA ASN A 383 20.94 -31.40 6.24
C ASN A 383 21.81 -32.44 7.00
N GLU A 384 23.11 -32.20 7.16
CA GLU A 384 23.98 -32.97 8.05
C GLU A 384 23.61 -32.71 9.53
N GLU A 385 23.08 -33.74 10.21
CA GLU A 385 22.48 -33.63 11.54
C GLU A 385 23.47 -33.21 12.63
N ASP A 386 24.72 -33.65 12.53
CA ASP A 386 25.83 -33.29 13.43
C ASP A 386 26.13 -31.78 13.42
N LYS A 387 25.79 -31.10 12.31
CA LYS A 387 25.98 -29.65 12.14
C LYS A 387 24.76 -28.82 12.52
N PHE A 388 23.69 -29.44 13.00
CA PHE A 388 22.49 -28.72 13.40
C PHE A 388 22.79 -27.80 14.59
N HIS A 389 22.14 -26.62 14.60
CA HIS A 389 22.36 -25.68 15.68
C HIS A 389 21.82 -26.24 16.99
N SER A 390 22.66 -26.22 18.03
CA SER A 390 22.23 -26.58 19.38
C SER A 390 21.15 -25.62 19.90
N LYS A 391 20.34 -26.10 20.86
CA LYS A 391 19.29 -25.30 21.51
C LYS A 391 19.84 -23.98 22.07
N ASN A 392 21.00 -24.02 22.74
CA ASN A 392 21.68 -22.83 23.28
C ASN A 392 22.05 -21.82 22.20
N LYS A 393 22.57 -22.30 21.06
CA LYS A 393 22.92 -21.42 19.93
C LYS A 393 21.69 -20.77 19.32
N ILE A 394 20.58 -21.51 19.18
CA ILE A 394 19.30 -20.99 18.69
C ILE A 394 18.77 -19.90 19.64
N CYS A 395 18.72 -20.19 20.95
CA CYS A 395 18.29 -19.26 21.98
C CYS A 395 19.11 -17.97 21.98
N ASN A 396 20.46 -18.08 22.01
CA ASN A 396 21.36 -16.93 21.98
C ASN A 396 21.19 -16.08 20.72
N ARG A 397 20.95 -16.70 19.55
CA ARG A 397 20.70 -15.96 18.30
C ARG A 397 19.38 -15.21 18.34
N TRP A 398 18.33 -15.82 18.90
CA TRP A 398 17.03 -15.16 19.06
C TRP A 398 17.15 -13.96 20.02
N ILE A 399 17.72 -14.16 21.21
CA ILE A 399 17.97 -13.10 22.20
C ILE A 399 18.78 -11.97 21.57
N SER A 400 19.85 -12.30 20.84
CA SER A 400 20.70 -11.32 20.16
C SER A 400 19.92 -10.48 19.14
N ILE A 401 19.02 -11.09 18.36
CA ILE A 401 18.21 -10.39 17.37
C ILE A 401 17.22 -9.43 18.03
N ILE A 402 16.52 -9.88 19.08
CA ILE A 402 15.55 -9.04 19.80
C ILE A 402 16.25 -7.89 20.53
N ASN A 403 17.35 -8.15 21.24
CA ASN A 403 18.15 -7.09 21.89
C ASN A 403 18.74 -6.10 20.88
N ARG A 404 19.19 -6.58 19.72
CA ARG A 404 19.62 -5.70 18.64
C ARG A 404 18.46 -4.83 18.16
N ARG A 405 17.24 -5.36 18.10
CA ARG A 405 16.06 -4.57 17.72
C ARG A 405 15.75 -3.51 18.77
N LEU A 406 15.77 -3.85 20.06
CA LEU A 406 15.66 -2.88 21.16
C LEU A 406 16.71 -1.76 21.01
N LYS A 407 17.99 -2.11 20.82
CA LYS A 407 19.07 -1.14 20.61
C LYS A 407 18.82 -0.21 19.42
N TYR A 408 18.38 -0.75 18.28
CA TYR A 408 18.03 0.08 17.13
C TYR A 408 16.85 1.01 17.40
N ASN A 409 15.84 0.55 18.14
CA ASN A 409 14.72 1.39 18.53
C ASN A 409 15.17 2.57 19.39
N LYS A 410 16.03 2.33 20.38
CA LYS A 410 16.65 3.38 21.20
C LYS A 410 17.41 4.38 20.32
N LEU A 411 18.28 3.90 19.43
CA LEU A 411 19.06 4.78 18.54
C LEU A 411 18.18 5.64 17.64
N LEU A 412 17.09 5.09 17.12
CA LEU A 412 16.17 5.80 16.23
C LEU A 412 15.34 6.87 16.95
N THR A 413 15.37 6.97 18.28
CA THR A 413 14.72 8.07 19.01
C THR A 413 15.45 9.40 18.91
N ASN A 414 16.71 9.40 18.48
CA ASN A 414 17.50 10.63 18.44
C ASN A 414 16.99 11.61 17.36
N ALA A 415 16.19 12.58 17.79
CA ALA A 415 15.61 13.62 16.94
C ALA A 415 16.67 14.53 16.29
N SER A 416 17.80 14.80 16.97
CA SER A 416 18.88 15.62 16.40
C SER A 416 19.51 14.97 15.16
N ARG A 417 19.60 13.64 15.14
CA ARG A 417 20.22 12.88 14.03
C ARG A 417 19.24 12.53 12.93
N TYR A 418 17.98 12.25 13.28
CA TYR A 418 17.00 11.68 12.34
C TYR A 418 15.82 12.63 12.01
N GLY A 419 15.72 13.79 12.66
CA GLY A 419 14.67 14.78 12.43
C GLY A 419 13.27 14.16 12.50
N GLU A 420 12.41 14.49 11.53
CA GLU A 420 11.05 13.95 11.41
C GLU A 420 10.97 12.42 11.26
N LYS A 421 12.10 11.76 10.93
CA LYS A 421 12.16 10.31 10.79
C LYS A 421 12.41 9.60 12.13
N ALA A 422 12.76 10.34 13.17
CA ALA A 422 12.99 9.79 14.50
C ALA A 422 11.73 9.10 15.06
N LEU A 423 11.94 8.06 15.86
CA LEU A 423 10.89 7.44 16.66
C LEU A 423 10.60 8.32 17.88
N ARG A 424 9.32 8.41 18.27
CA ARG A 424 8.95 9.06 19.53
C ARG A 424 9.45 8.19 20.69
N GLU A 425 10.12 8.79 21.68
CA GLU A 425 10.58 8.08 22.88
C GLU A 425 9.43 7.36 23.58
N SER A 426 8.28 8.02 23.74
CA SER A 426 7.07 7.44 24.34
C SER A 426 6.53 6.22 23.60
N LEU A 427 6.75 6.11 22.28
CA LEU A 427 6.38 4.90 21.53
C LEU A 427 7.34 3.75 21.84
N VAL A 428 8.65 4.02 21.95
CA VAL A 428 9.65 3.00 22.26
C VAL A 428 9.46 2.49 23.69
N LEU A 429 9.24 3.38 24.65
CA LEU A 429 8.91 3.03 26.04
C LEU A 429 7.66 2.14 26.09
N ARG A 430 6.53 2.57 25.50
CA ARG A 430 5.30 1.75 25.42
C ARG A 430 5.48 0.41 24.69
N THR A 431 6.45 0.31 23.78
CA THR A 431 6.72 -0.94 23.06
C THR A 431 7.40 -1.97 23.98
N TRP A 432 8.42 -1.56 24.72
CA TRP A 432 9.34 -2.48 25.41
C TRP A 432 9.19 -2.53 26.94
N SER A 433 8.43 -1.62 27.55
CA SER A 433 8.15 -1.70 28.99
C SER A 433 7.35 -2.97 29.30
N GLY A 434 7.61 -3.59 30.44
CA GLY A 434 7.09 -4.87 30.92
C GLY A 434 7.83 -6.10 30.37
N VAL A 435 8.85 -5.92 29.51
CA VAL A 435 9.60 -7.04 28.91
C VAL A 435 11.11 -6.89 29.03
N LEU A 436 11.59 -5.95 29.85
CA LEU A 436 13.02 -5.75 30.08
C LEU A 436 13.56 -6.66 31.18
N LEU A 437 14.87 -6.89 31.15
CA LEU A 437 15.61 -7.54 32.22
C LEU A 437 15.84 -6.52 33.34
N ASP A 438 15.58 -6.93 34.58
CA ASP A 438 15.76 -6.12 35.80
C ASP A 438 15.09 -4.73 35.67
N GLU A 439 13.85 -4.73 35.17
CA GLU A 439 13.13 -3.49 34.82
C GLU A 439 12.85 -2.61 36.03
N ASP A 440 12.69 -3.20 37.22
CA ASP A 440 12.46 -2.48 38.47
C ASP A 440 13.67 -1.60 38.88
N ASP A 441 14.87 -1.92 38.39
CA ASP A 441 16.10 -1.15 38.64
C ASP A 441 16.32 -0.05 37.59
N LEU A 442 15.46 0.05 36.57
CA LEU A 442 15.58 1.03 35.49
C LEU A 442 14.75 2.29 35.78
N PRO A 443 15.21 3.48 35.36
CA PRO A 443 14.39 4.68 35.42
C PRO A 443 13.22 4.60 34.44
N ASP A 444 12.12 5.30 34.74
CA ASP A 444 10.93 5.41 33.87
C ASP A 444 11.28 5.70 32.41
N ASN A 445 12.30 6.54 32.18
CA ASN A 445 12.89 6.75 30.86
C ASN A 445 14.29 6.13 30.75
N TRP A 446 14.33 4.84 30.42
CA TRP A 446 15.56 4.06 30.23
C TRP A 446 16.20 4.20 28.82
N ILE A 447 15.67 5.06 27.94
CA ILE A 447 16.15 5.20 26.55
C ILE A 447 17.64 5.54 26.47
N ARG A 448 18.16 6.31 27.43
CA ARG A 448 19.57 6.73 27.48
C ARG A 448 20.45 5.82 28.35
N THR A 449 19.85 4.87 29.08
CA THR A 449 20.58 3.95 29.97
C THR A 449 21.37 2.92 29.16
N ALA A 450 22.64 2.72 29.49
CA ALA A 450 23.45 1.66 28.90
C ALA A 450 23.03 0.29 29.43
N GLY A 451 23.27 -0.78 28.67
CA GLY A 451 23.06 -2.15 29.17
C GLY A 451 21.62 -2.66 29.26
N VAL A 452 20.62 -1.91 28.80
CA VAL A 452 19.21 -2.38 28.79
C VAL A 452 19.03 -3.55 27.81
N LEU A 453 18.56 -4.68 28.33
CA LEU A 453 18.30 -5.92 27.60
C LEU A 453 16.86 -6.41 27.83
N VAL A 454 16.37 -7.30 26.97
CA VAL A 454 15.08 -7.99 27.17
C VAL A 454 15.20 -9.08 28.23
N GLY A 455 14.13 -9.29 28.98
CA GLY A 455 14.05 -10.18 30.16
C GLY A 455 13.98 -11.68 29.84
N ILE A 456 14.82 -12.16 28.91
CA ILE A 456 15.05 -13.58 28.66
C ILE A 456 16.52 -13.88 28.87
N SER A 457 16.81 -14.55 29.99
CA SER A 457 18.14 -15.08 30.29
C SER A 457 18.32 -16.41 29.55
N ALA A 458 19.35 -16.52 28.72
CA ALA A 458 19.83 -17.82 28.29
C ALA A 458 20.19 -18.61 29.56
N SER A 459 19.76 -19.88 29.69
CA SER A 459 20.08 -20.69 30.86
C SER A 459 21.59 -20.80 31.00
N ARG A 460 22.19 -19.95 31.82
CA ARG A 460 23.51 -20.23 32.39
C ARG A 460 23.25 -21.33 33.40
N SER A 461 23.71 -22.53 33.08
CA SER A 461 23.94 -23.57 34.08
C SER A 461 24.64 -22.91 35.26
N VAL A 462 24.01 -23.02 36.43
CA VAL A 462 24.54 -22.55 37.71
C VAL A 462 25.91 -23.20 37.89
N MET A 463 26.96 -22.42 37.69
CA MET A 463 28.30 -22.75 38.13
C MET A 463 28.86 -21.48 38.77
N GLY A 464 28.84 -21.50 40.12
CA GLY A 464 29.74 -20.79 41.01
C GLY A 464 29.99 -19.29 40.78
N SER A 465 29.46 -18.50 41.72
CA SER A 465 30.20 -17.46 42.47
C SER A 465 30.81 -16.28 41.70
N PHE A 466 30.38 -15.05 42.01
CA PHE A 466 31.06 -14.21 43.01
C PHE A 466 30.30 -12.89 43.16
N GLY A 467 29.88 -12.59 44.39
CA GLY A 467 29.28 -11.30 44.75
C GLY A 467 30.29 -10.18 44.55
N TYR A 468 29.88 -9.13 43.84
CA TYR A 468 30.65 -7.90 43.72
C TYR A 468 30.41 -7.07 44.98
N LEU A 469 31.09 -7.42 46.08
CA LEU A 469 31.21 -6.55 47.24
C LEU A 469 32.07 -5.35 46.84
N ARG A 470 31.42 -4.20 46.72
CA ARG A 470 32.05 -2.90 46.46
C ARG A 470 32.74 -2.43 47.76
N GLY A 471 33.97 -2.87 47.97
CA GLY A 471 34.85 -2.38 49.03
C GLY A 471 35.35 -0.97 48.74
N LYS A 472 34.99 -0.02 49.62
CA LYS A 472 35.67 1.27 49.75
C LYS A 472 36.98 1.02 50.50
N GLU A 473 38.13 1.22 49.87
CA GLU A 473 39.37 1.51 50.58
C GLU A 473 40.15 2.62 49.86
N SER A 474 40.21 3.74 50.56
CA SER A 474 41.23 4.77 50.49
C SER A 474 42.61 4.17 50.74
N HIS A 475 43.66 4.57 49.99
CA HIS A 475 44.95 4.94 50.59
C HIS A 475 45.95 5.53 49.57
N THR A 476 46.29 6.79 49.83
CA THR A 476 47.64 7.38 49.89
C THR A 476 48.69 7.09 48.81
N ALA A 477 49.14 8.19 48.22
CA ALA A 477 50.33 8.35 47.41
C ALA A 477 51.62 7.80 48.07
N LYS A 478 52.46 7.15 47.26
CA LYS A 478 53.90 7.03 47.51
C LYS A 478 54.68 7.40 46.26
N HIS A 479 55.62 8.32 46.48
CA HIS A 479 56.68 8.73 45.56
C HIS A 479 57.59 7.55 45.20
N GLY A 480 58.02 7.49 43.94
CA GLY A 480 59.07 6.59 43.47
C GLY A 480 59.89 7.29 42.39
N VAL A 481 61.13 7.58 42.72
CA VAL A 481 62.10 8.41 42.00
C VAL A 481 62.71 7.68 40.79
N HIS A 482 63.01 8.48 39.75
CA HIS A 482 63.82 8.18 38.57
C HIS A 482 65.10 7.35 38.83
N LYS A 483 65.40 6.41 37.91
CA LYS A 483 66.75 6.22 37.36
C LYS A 483 66.70 5.53 35.99
N ALA A 484 67.55 6.02 35.09
CA ALA A 484 67.60 5.77 33.66
C ALA A 484 68.46 4.54 33.28
N PHE A 485 68.10 3.90 32.15
CA PHE A 485 68.86 3.32 31.00
C PHE A 485 70.33 2.84 31.15
N PRO A 486 70.91 1.97 30.26
CA PRO A 486 70.50 1.65 28.86
C PRO A 486 70.65 0.19 28.32
N LEU A 487 70.00 -0.01 27.16
CA LEU A 487 70.34 -0.74 25.90
C LEU A 487 71.48 -1.79 25.80
N GLY A 488 71.18 -2.86 25.04
CA GLY A 488 72.11 -3.75 24.28
C GLY A 488 72.54 -5.01 25.04
N ASN A 489 72.44 -6.25 24.54
CA ASN A 489 72.34 -6.81 23.18
C ASN A 489 71.22 -7.87 23.08
#